data_AF-A0AAX4L3Y3-F1
#
_entry.id   AF-A0AAX4L3Y3-F1
#
_cell.length_a   1.000
_cell.length_b   1.000
_cell.length_c   1.000
_cell.angle_alpha   90.00
_cell.angle_beta   90.00
_cell.angle_gamma   90.00
#
_symmetry.space_group_name_H-M   'P 1'
#
loop_
_entity.id
_entity.type
_entity.pdbx_description
1 polymer ?
#
loop_
_entity_poly.entity_id
_entity_poly.type
_entity_poly.pdbx_seq_one_letter_code
_entity_poly.pdbx_strand_id
1 'polypeptide(L)'
;MNRSRIEVENMSAYHQIQIPKNPVRRINVFYSLSEGVVVAVDIESRSRKGLLHYTRVILDPRSKRITNYSCDCEGFTFRRKCWHVEYVKETINRKEINERIEEEAKKLLEIEDEIANWG
;
A
#
# COMPACT_ATOMS: atom_id res chain seq x y z
N MET A 1 -18.23 26.90 -52.86
CA MET A 1 -17.06 27.23 -52.05
C MET A 1 -17.27 26.65 -50.66
N ASN A 2 -16.46 25.65 -50.33
CA ASN A 2 -16.42 24.96 -49.03
C ASN A 2 -15.82 25.85 -47.94
N ARG A 3 -16.36 25.75 -46.72
CA ARG A 3 -15.64 25.56 -45.44
C ARG A 3 -16.64 25.68 -44.28
N SER A 4 -17.50 24.68 -44.13
CA SER A 4 -18.07 24.41 -42.80
C SER A 4 -16.99 23.68 -42.00
N ARG A 5 -16.53 24.40 -40.98
CA ARG A 5 -15.56 24.02 -39.96
C ARG A 5 -16.12 22.80 -39.23
N ILE A 6 -15.68 21.60 -39.61
CA ILE A 6 -15.90 20.38 -38.82
C ILE A 6 -15.05 20.55 -37.57
N GLU A 7 -15.71 20.99 -36.50
CA GLU A 7 -15.15 20.93 -35.16
C GLU A 7 -14.89 19.46 -34.85
N VAL A 8 -13.60 19.14 -34.77
CA VAL A 8 -13.07 17.90 -34.20
C VAL A 8 -13.50 17.84 -32.74
N GLU A 9 -14.68 17.30 -32.49
CA GLU A 9 -15.12 16.95 -31.15
C GLU A 9 -14.26 15.80 -30.62
N ASN A 10 -13.34 16.18 -29.73
CA ASN A 10 -13.00 15.48 -28.48
C ASN A 10 -12.62 14.00 -28.63
N MET A 11 -11.37 13.69 -28.98
CA MET A 11 -10.28 13.52 -28.02
C MET A 11 -10.65 12.79 -26.72
N SER A 12 -10.29 11.50 -26.73
CA SER A 12 -10.01 10.62 -25.59
C SER A 12 -11.17 10.18 -24.69
N ALA A 13 -11.63 8.96 -24.93
CA ALA A 13 -12.21 8.10 -23.92
C ALA A 13 -11.13 7.72 -22.88
N TYR A 14 -10.66 8.68 -22.07
CA TYR A 14 -10.06 8.34 -20.79
C TYR A 14 -11.20 7.84 -19.91
N HIS A 15 -11.30 6.52 -19.77
CA HIS A 15 -12.11 5.91 -18.74
C HIS A 15 -11.68 6.51 -17.41
N GLN A 16 -12.48 7.43 -16.86
CA GLN A 16 -12.19 8.07 -15.58
C GLN A 16 -12.02 6.96 -14.56
N ILE A 17 -10.79 6.74 -14.11
CA ILE A 17 -10.45 5.72 -13.13
C ILE A 17 -11.17 6.12 -11.83
N GLN A 18 -12.33 5.52 -11.57
CA GLN A 18 -13.11 5.77 -10.35
C GLN A 18 -12.29 5.25 -9.16
N ILE A 19 -11.70 6.17 -8.40
CA ILE A 19 -11.12 5.82 -7.10
C ILE A 19 -12.29 5.49 -6.17
N PRO A 20 -12.34 4.27 -5.58
CA PRO A 20 -13.38 3.97 -4.60
C PRO A 20 -13.36 4.99 -3.45
N LYS A 21 -14.53 5.46 -2.99
CA LYS A 21 -14.61 6.44 -1.89
C LYS A 21 -13.87 5.99 -0.62
N ASN A 22 -13.86 4.68 -0.37
CA ASN A 22 -12.97 4.05 0.59
C ASN A 22 -12.40 2.78 -0.08
N PRO A 23 -11.17 2.83 -0.63
CA PRO A 23 -10.59 1.69 -1.32
C PRO A 23 -10.08 0.64 -0.33
N VAL A 24 -9.99 0.95 0.97
CA VAL A 24 -9.45 0.04 1.95
C VAL A 24 -10.56 -0.78 2.60
N ARG A 25 -10.44 -2.11 2.53
CA ARG A 25 -11.38 -3.03 3.20
C ARG A 25 -10.88 -3.50 4.55
N ARG A 26 -9.57 -3.64 4.72
CA ARG A 26 -8.93 -4.11 5.96
C ARG A 26 -7.51 -3.56 6.06
N ILE A 27 -7.10 -3.17 7.27
CA ILE A 27 -5.71 -2.81 7.61
C ILE A 27 -5.30 -3.61 8.86
N ASN A 28 -4.26 -4.42 8.71
CA ASN A 28 -3.59 -5.10 9.79
C ASN A 28 -2.17 -4.56 9.96
N VAL A 29 -1.76 -4.36 11.20
CA VAL A 29 -0.40 -3.99 11.58
C VAL A 29 0.05 -5.03 12.59
N PHE A 30 1.18 -5.68 12.34
CA PHE A 30 1.72 -6.74 13.18
C PHE A 30 3.23 -6.84 12.96
N TYR A 31 3.98 -7.41 13.90
CA TYR A 31 5.39 -7.73 13.68
C TYR A 31 5.62 -9.16 13.17
N SER A 32 6.75 -9.37 12.50
CA SER A 32 7.30 -10.67 12.12
C SER A 32 8.77 -10.70 12.52
N LEU A 33 9.18 -11.72 13.27
CA LEU A 33 10.57 -11.88 13.74
C LEU A 33 11.58 -11.91 12.58
N SER A 34 11.17 -12.36 11.39
CA SER A 34 12.06 -12.49 10.23
C SER A 34 12.06 -11.28 9.29
N GLU A 35 11.08 -10.38 9.39
CA GLU A 35 10.89 -9.31 8.40
C GLU A 35 10.85 -7.89 9.00
N GLY A 36 10.38 -7.74 10.24
CA GLY A 36 10.12 -6.45 10.87
C GLY A 36 8.62 -6.19 11.08
N VAL A 37 8.22 -4.92 11.11
CA VAL A 37 6.81 -4.53 11.25
C VAL A 37 6.12 -4.54 9.89
N VAL A 38 5.04 -5.30 9.78
CA VAL A 38 4.27 -5.49 8.56
C VAL A 38 2.96 -4.72 8.64
N VAL A 39 2.74 -3.85 7.65
CA VAL A 39 1.46 -3.18 7.41
C VAL A 39 0.82 -3.85 6.21
N ALA A 40 -0.22 -4.65 6.45
CA ALA A 40 -0.94 -5.41 5.44
C ALA A 40 -2.33 -4.80 5.20
N VAL A 41 -2.66 -4.56 3.93
CA VAL A 41 -3.88 -3.87 3.52
C VAL A 41 -4.54 -4.61 2.36
N ASP A 42 -5.84 -4.88 2.50
CA ASP A 42 -6.67 -5.28 1.37
C ASP A 42 -7.26 -4.02 0.72
N ILE A 43 -6.79 -3.73 -0.49
CA ILE A 43 -7.15 -2.51 -1.23
C ILE A 43 -7.90 -2.89 -2.50
N GLU A 44 -9.04 -2.25 -2.71
CA GLU A 44 -9.86 -2.42 -3.90
C GLU A 44 -9.20 -1.78 -5.14
N SER A 45 -9.22 -2.53 -6.24
CA SER A 45 -8.72 -2.10 -7.53
C SER A 45 -9.45 -0.86 -8.03
N ARG A 46 -8.68 0.10 -8.52
CA ARG A 46 -9.20 1.31 -9.15
C ARG A 46 -9.88 1.05 -10.50
N SER A 47 -9.55 -0.04 -11.17
CA SER A 47 -10.07 -0.38 -12.51
C SER A 47 -11.15 -1.45 -12.49
N ARG A 48 -11.28 -2.22 -11.39
CA ARG A 48 -12.23 -3.32 -11.27
C ARG A 48 -12.88 -3.31 -9.89
N LYS A 49 -14.13 -2.84 -9.83
CA LYS A 49 -14.94 -2.84 -8.60
C LYS A 49 -15.07 -4.26 -8.04
N GLY A 50 -14.89 -4.40 -6.74
CA GLY A 50 -14.97 -5.67 -6.01
C GLY A 50 -13.70 -6.52 -6.04
N LEU A 51 -12.72 -6.21 -6.91
CA LEU A 51 -11.43 -6.90 -6.91
C LEU A 51 -10.53 -6.31 -5.82
N LEU A 52 -10.14 -7.11 -4.84
CA LEU A 52 -9.21 -6.72 -3.80
C LEU A 52 -7.80 -7.21 -4.11
N HIS A 53 -6.82 -6.41 -3.72
CA HIS A 53 -5.41 -6.71 -3.82
C HIS A 53 -4.78 -6.70 -2.44
N TYR A 54 -4.15 -7.81 -2.07
CA TYR A 54 -3.37 -7.90 -0.85
C TYR A 54 -2.05 -7.15 -1.05
N THR A 55 -1.88 -6.09 -0.27
CA THR A 55 -0.71 -5.20 -0.36
C THR A 55 -0.05 -5.10 1.00
N ARG A 56 1.27 -5.27 1.05
CA ARG A 56 2.03 -5.10 2.29
C ARG A 56 3.21 -4.16 2.12
N VAL A 57 3.51 -3.45 3.19
CA VAL A 57 4.74 -2.67 3.37
C VAL A 57 5.39 -3.16 4.66
N ILE A 58 6.70 -3.39 4.60
CA ILE A 58 7.50 -3.87 5.72
C ILE A 58 8.42 -2.74 6.15
N LEU A 59 8.48 -2.52 7.45
CA LEU A 59 9.22 -1.47 8.10
C LEU A 59 10.26 -2.09 9.03
N ASP A 60 11.46 -1.54 8.99
CA ASP A 60 12.47 -1.82 10.02
C ASP A 60 11.98 -1.30 11.38
N PRO A 61 11.97 -2.11 12.45
CA PRO A 61 11.38 -1.71 13.73
C PRO A 61 12.14 -0.56 14.41
N ARG A 62 13.44 -0.37 14.13
CA ARG A 62 14.28 0.65 14.77
C ARG A 62 14.19 1.99 14.05
N SER A 63 14.42 1.99 12.75
CA SER A 63 14.45 3.18 11.90
C SER A 63 13.10 3.56 11.33
N LYS A 64 12.11 2.66 11.37
CA LYS A 64 10.78 2.81 10.76
C LYS A 64 10.84 3.07 9.24
N ARG A 65 11.99 2.77 8.61
CA ARG A 65 12.15 2.90 7.15
C ARG A 65 11.56 1.68 6.47
N ILE A 66 10.97 1.90 5.31
CA ILE A 66 10.45 0.82 4.47
C ILE A 66 11.63 -0.02 3.97
N THR A 67 11.64 -1.30 4.33
CA THR A 67 12.65 -2.29 3.91
C THR A 67 12.18 -3.10 2.72
N ASN A 68 10.88 -3.39 2.63
CA ASN A 68 10.30 -4.17 1.55
C ASN A 68 8.81 -3.83 1.34
N TYR A 69 8.27 -4.21 0.20
CA TYR A 69 6.85 -4.05 -0.12
C TYR A 69 6.42 -5.03 -1.21
N SER A 70 5.15 -5.41 -1.20
CA SER A 70 4.57 -6.24 -2.25
C SER A 70 3.08 -5.99 -2.45
N CYS A 71 2.60 -6.27 -3.65
CA CYS A 71 1.19 -6.29 -4.01
C CYS A 71 0.95 -7.46 -4.96
N ASP A 72 -0.19 -8.12 -4.87
CA ASP A 72 -0.57 -9.24 -5.76
C ASP A 72 -1.11 -8.79 -7.13
N CYS A 73 -1.20 -7.49 -7.40
CA CYS A 73 -1.75 -6.99 -8.65
C CYS A 73 -0.77 -7.17 -9.83
N GLU A 74 -1.32 -7.33 -11.04
CA GLU A 74 -0.53 -7.50 -12.27
C GLU A 74 0.50 -6.37 -12.47
N GLY A 75 0.12 -5.12 -12.18
CA GLY A 75 1.03 -3.98 -12.29
C GLY A 75 2.27 -4.13 -11.41
N PHE A 76 2.11 -4.69 -10.21
CA PHE A 76 3.23 -5.00 -9.34
C PHE A 76 4.02 -6.20 -9.84
N THR A 77 3.35 -7.28 -10.23
CA THR A 77 4.02 -8.49 -10.75
C THR A 77 4.92 -8.19 -11.94
N PHE A 78 4.44 -7.40 -12.91
CA PHE A 78 5.18 -7.13 -14.15
C PHE A 78 6.15 -5.95 -14.07
N ARG A 79 5.86 -4.94 -13.24
CA ARG A 79 6.63 -3.67 -13.23
C ARG A 79 7.16 -3.28 -11.86
N ARG A 80 6.84 -4.04 -10.80
CA ARG A 80 7.14 -3.72 -9.40
C ARG A 80 6.65 -2.33 -8.97
N LYS A 81 5.66 -1.79 -9.69
CA LYS A 81 5.08 -0.46 -9.49
C LYS A 81 3.58 -0.55 -9.64
N CYS A 82 2.85 -0.18 -8.58
CA CYS A 82 1.41 -0.10 -8.62
C CYS A 82 0.91 0.97 -7.65
N TRP A 83 -0.28 1.48 -7.90
CA TRP A 83 -0.91 2.47 -7.04
C TRP A 83 -1.20 1.95 -5.62
N HIS A 84 -1.51 0.65 -5.45
CA HIS A 84 -1.84 0.10 -4.13
C HIS A 84 -0.67 0.25 -3.15
N VAL A 85 0.56 -0.05 -3.58
CA VAL A 85 1.76 0.11 -2.75
C VAL A 85 1.94 1.56 -2.34
N GLU A 86 1.86 2.49 -3.29
CA GLU A 86 2.01 3.92 -2.98
C GLU A 86 0.93 4.41 -2.01
N TYR A 87 -0.31 3.92 -2.17
CA TYR A 87 -1.38 4.20 -1.23
C TYR A 87 -1.07 3.70 0.19
N VAL A 88 -0.51 2.49 0.35
CA VAL A 88 -0.10 1.99 1.67
C VAL A 88 1.03 2.84 2.25
N LYS A 89 2.02 3.24 1.45
CA LYS A 89 3.12 4.13 1.89
C LYS A 89 2.63 5.49 2.38
N GLU A 90 1.55 6.02 1.81
CA GLU A 90 0.92 7.23 2.33
C GLU A 90 0.13 6.93 3.61
N THR A 91 -0.56 5.78 3.66
CA THR A 91 -1.40 5.35 4.79
C THR A 91 -0.61 5.16 6.09
N ILE A 92 0.65 4.68 6.02
CA ILE A 92 1.50 4.51 7.22
C ILE A 92 1.84 5.84 7.93
N ASN A 93 1.67 6.98 7.26
CA ASN A 93 1.89 8.30 7.84
C ASN A 93 0.64 8.83 8.61
N ARG A 94 -0.49 8.12 8.55
CA ARG A 94 -1.66 8.47 9.36
C ARG A 94 -1.36 8.17 10.83
N LYS A 95 -1.67 9.12 11.70
CA LYS A 95 -1.40 9.04 13.15
C LYS A 95 -1.82 7.69 13.77
N GLU A 96 -3.05 7.28 13.52
CA GLU A 96 -3.62 6.02 14.04
C GLU A 96 -2.86 4.75 13.59
N ILE A 97 -2.31 4.76 12.37
CA ILE A 97 -1.54 3.62 11.83
C ILE A 97 -0.12 3.68 12.36
N ASN A 98 0.44 4.88 12.46
CA ASN A 98 1.77 5.10 13.00
C ASN A 98 1.87 4.66 14.46
N GLU A 99 0.88 5.00 15.29
CA GLU A 99 0.80 4.55 16.70
C GLU A 99 0.81 3.01 16.80
N ARG A 100 0.05 2.32 15.93
CA ARG A 100 0.05 0.85 15.87
C ARG A 100 1.39 0.28 15.40
N ILE A 101 2.07 0.94 14.45
CA ILE A 101 3.41 0.55 14.00
C ILE A 101 4.40 0.65 15.17
N GLU A 102 4.32 1.72 15.95
CA GLU A 102 5.19 1.92 17.12
C GLU A 102 4.96 0.86 18.19
N GLU A 103 3.70 0.51 18.47
CA GLU A 103 3.36 -0.57 19.40
C GLU A 103 3.97 -1.91 18.96
N GLU A 104 3.79 -2.29 17.70
CA GLU A 104 4.31 -3.55 17.17
C GLU A 104 5.85 -3.55 17.06
N ALA A 105 6.45 -2.40 16.75
CA ALA A 105 7.90 -2.24 16.76
C ALA A 105 8.48 -2.44 18.17
N LYS A 106 7.84 -1.87 19.20
CA LYS A 106 8.28 -2.02 20.59
C LYS A 106 8.24 -3.48 21.02
N LYS A 107 7.13 -4.18 20.75
CA LYS A 107 6.98 -5.61 21.05
C LYS A 107 8.07 -6.45 20.39
N LEU A 108 8.37 -6.17 19.12
CA LEU A 108 9.43 -6.89 18.40
C LEU A 108 10.80 -6.65 19.02
N LEU A 109 11.13 -5.40 19.35
CA LEU A 109 12.42 -5.05 19.96
C LEU A 109 12.60 -5.67 21.36
N GLU A 110 11.54 -5.71 22.17
CA GLU A 110 11.56 -6.38 23.47
C GLU A 110 11.88 -7.87 23.31
N ILE A 111 11.26 -8.55 22.34
CA ILE A 111 11.53 -9.96 22.04
C ILE A 111 12.96 -10.16 21.52
N GLU A 112 13.44 -9.29 20.63
CA GLU A 112 14.83 -9.34 20.13
C GLU A 112 15.85 -9.19 21.27
N ASP A 113 15.61 -8.25 22.18
CA ASP A 113 16.47 -8.02 23.33
C ASP A 113 16.43 -9.20 24.31
N GLU A 114 15.27 -9.79 24.56
CA GLU A 114 15.15 -11.02 25.35
C GLU A 114 15.99 -12.16 24.74
N ILE A 115 15.82 -12.42 23.44
CA ILE A 115 16.58 -13.45 22.71
C ILE A 115 18.09 -13.20 22.81
N ALA A 116 18.53 -11.95 22.69
CA ALA A 116 19.94 -11.59 22.79
C ALA A 116 20.53 -11.78 24.20
N ASN A 117 19.70 -11.65 25.24
CA ASN A 117 20.10 -11.77 26.65
C ASN A 117 19.88 -13.17 27.26
N TRP A 118 19.44 -14.16 26.48
CA TRP A 118 19.30 -15.55 26.93
C TRP A 118 20.63 -16.35 26.98
N GLY A 119 21.77 -15.68 26.71
CA GLY A 119 23.12 -16.24 26.75
C GLY A 119 23.79 -16.14 28.12
#